data_AF-A0A9X8GW63-F1
#
_entry.id   AF-A0A9X8GW63-F1
#
_cell.length_a   1.000
_cell.length_b   1.000
_cell.length_c   1.000
_cell.angle_alpha   90.00
_cell.angle_beta   90.00
_cell.angle_gamma   90.00
#
_symmetry.space_group_name_H-M   'P 1'
#
loop_
_entity.id
_entity.type
_entity.pdbx_description
1 polymer ?
#
loop_
_entity_poly.entity_id
_entity_poly.type
_entity_poly.pdbx_seq_one_letter_code
_entity_poly.pdbx_strand_id
1 'polypeptide(L)' 'MLYVKNVPGWERALRIVMGLIGIAFAAMNWPADALAVAVGLMGAMLALTGLVGFCPMCAMVGRKLDKGR' A
#
# COMPACT_ATOMS: atom_id res chain seq x y z
N MET A 1 12.62 -16.51 -7.82
CA MET A 1 11.96 -15.38 -8.51
C MET A 1 11.26 -14.51 -7.48
N LEU A 2 11.95 -13.51 -6.92
CA LEU A 2 11.40 -12.64 -5.85
C LEU A 2 10.58 -11.46 -6.40
N TYR A 3 10.42 -11.34 -7.72
CA TYR A 3 9.77 -10.21 -8.39
C TYR A 3 8.61 -10.65 -9.30
N VAL A 4 7.79 -11.59 -8.81
CA VAL A 4 6.50 -11.87 -9.46
C VAL A 4 5.47 -10.98 -8.79
N LYS A 5 4.83 -10.10 -9.57
CA LYS A 5 3.68 -9.33 -9.10
C LYS A 5 2.68 -10.33 -8.50
N ASN A 6 2.27 -10.10 -7.27
CA ASN A 6 1.29 -10.94 -6.56
C ASN A 6 -0.12 -10.35 -6.73
N VAL A 7 -0.19 -9.03 -6.86
CA VAL A 7 -1.42 -8.28 -6.71
C VAL A 7 -1.84 -7.59 -8.01
N PRO A 8 -3.11 -7.73 -8.43
CA PRO A 8 -3.61 -7.22 -9.70
C PRO A 8 -3.63 -5.69 -9.74
N GLY A 9 -3.72 -5.12 -10.93
CA GLY A 9 -3.73 -3.67 -11.16
C GLY A 9 -4.75 -2.90 -10.32
N TRP A 10 -5.96 -3.45 -10.14
CA TRP A 10 -7.00 -2.79 -9.35
C TRP A 10 -6.67 -2.73 -7.84
N GLU A 11 -6.11 -3.80 -7.27
CA GLU A 11 -5.68 -3.82 -5.86
C GLU A 11 -4.46 -2.92 -5.64
N ARG A 12 -3.59 -2.79 -6.64
CA ARG A 12 -2.49 -1.82 -6.61
C ARG A 12 -3.02 -0.39 -6.56
N ALA A 13 -3.96 -0.06 -7.45
CA ALA A 13 -4.59 1.26 -7.50
C ALA A 13 -5.29 1.60 -6.18
N LEU A 14 -6.05 0.67 -5.61
CA LEU A 14 -6.75 0.87 -4.34
C LEU A 14 -5.77 1.14 -3.18
N ARG A 15 -4.66 0.39 -3.10
CA ARG A 15 -3.62 0.64 -2.08
C ARG A 15 -2.95 2.00 -2.21
N ILE A 16 -2.69 2.44 -3.45
CA ILE A 16 -2.12 3.77 -3.72
C ILE A 16 -3.10 4.86 -3.27
N VAL A 17 -4.38 4.76 -3.66
CA VAL A 17 -5.41 5.75 -3.28
C VAL A 17 -5.57 5.82 -1.77
N MET A 18 -5.72 4.69 -1.09
CA MET A 18 -5.84 4.66 0.38
C MET A 18 -4.59 5.19 1.08
N GLY A 19 -3.40 4.86 0.56
CA GLY A 19 -2.14 5.36 1.09
C GLY A 19 -2.01 6.88 0.97
N LEU A 20 -2.40 7.43 -0.18
CA LEU A 20 -2.43 8.88 -0.41
C LEU A 20 -3.41 9.60 0.51
N ILE A 21 -4.60 9.00 0.76
CA ILE A 21 -5.56 9.55 1.73
C ILE A 21 -4.93 9.61 3.13
N GLY A 22 -4.23 8.55 3.56
CA GLY A 22 -3.54 8.52 4.85
C GLY A 22 -2.42 9.57 4.96
N ILE A 23 -1.65 9.76 3.89
CA ILE A 23 -0.61 10.81 3.83
C ILE A 23 -1.24 12.21 3.86
N ALA A 24 -2.33 12.44 3.12
CA ALA A 24 -3.04 13.71 3.10
C ALA A 24 -3.62 14.04 4.49
N PHE A 25 -4.22 13.05 5.17
CA PHE A 25 -4.69 13.20 6.54
C PHE A 25 -3.55 13.58 7.50
N ALA A 26 -2.41 12.90 7.38
CA ALA A 26 -1.23 13.20 8.17
C ALA A 26 -0.74 14.63 7.93
N ALA A 27 -0.66 15.07 6.66
CA ALA A 27 -0.23 16.41 6.31
C ALA A 27 -1.14 17.51 6.86
N MET A 28 -2.46 17.27 6.94
CA MET A 28 -3.43 18.25 7.46
C MET A 28 -3.44 18.34 8.99
N ASN A 29 -3.04 17.28 9.70
CA ASN A 29 -3.14 17.20 11.17
C ASN A 29 -1.75 17.24 11.87
N TRP A 30 -0.67 17.31 11.10
CA TRP A 30 0.69 17.49 11.62
C TRP A 30 0.92 18.94 12.08
N PRO A 31 1.56 19.22 13.23
CA PRO A 31 2.11 18.31 14.26
C PRO A 31 1.19 18.08 15.47
N ALA A 32 -0.06 18.51 15.41
CA ALA A 32 -0.96 18.54 16.57
C ALA A 32 -1.38 17.15 17.07
N ASP A 33 -1.34 16.14 16.20
CA ASP A 33 -1.83 14.79 16.50
C ASP A 33 -0.79 13.72 16.18
N ALA A 34 -0.34 13.00 17.21
CA ALA A 34 0.64 11.93 17.07
C ALA A 34 0.08 10.72 16.28
N LEU A 35 -1.23 10.54 16.29
CA LEU A 35 -1.91 9.46 15.58
C LEU A 35 -1.91 9.74 14.06
N ALA A 36 -2.01 11.00 13.65
CA ALA A 36 -1.85 11.44 12.26
C ALA A 36 -0.50 11.04 11.66
N VAL A 37 0.58 11.09 12.44
CA VAL A 37 1.91 10.62 12.05
C VAL A 37 1.90 9.12 11.73
N ALA A 38 1.32 8.32 12.63
CA ALA A 38 1.23 6.88 12.48
C ALA A 38 0.39 6.50 11.25
N VAL A 39 -0.74 7.18 11.05
CA VAL A 39 -1.61 7.00 9.88
C VAL A 39 -0.87 7.37 8.58
N GLY A 40 -0.10 8.45 8.57
CA GLY A 40 0.72 8.85 7.44
C GLY A 40 1.78 7.81 7.07
N LEU A 41 2.49 7.28 8.07
CA LEU A 41 3.50 6.23 7.87
C LEU A 41 2.87 4.93 7.35
N MET A 42 1.74 4.51 7.93
CA MET A 42 0.99 3.34 7.46
C MET A 42 0.48 3.53 6.03
N GLY A 43 -0.03 4.73 5.71
CA GLY A 43 -0.45 5.11 4.37
C GLY A 43 0.69 5.08 3.36
N ALA A 44 1.86 5.60 3.73
CA ALA A 44 3.05 5.56 2.88
C ALA A 44 3.51 4.12 2.58
N MET A 45 3.58 3.25 3.59
CA MET A 45 3.90 1.84 3.40
C MET A 45 2.88 1.14 2.50
N LEU A 46 1.58 1.42 2.70
CA LEU A 46 0.53 0.86 1.87
C LEU A 46 0.66 1.29 0.40
N ALA A 47 0.91 2.58 0.14
CA ALA A 47 1.13 3.09 -1.21
C ALA A 47 2.34 2.43 -1.89
N LEU A 48 3.45 2.27 -1.16
CA LEU A 48 4.65 1.59 -1.66
C LEU A 48 4.36 0.13 -2.06
N THR A 49 3.58 -0.61 -1.27
CA THR A 49 3.18 -1.97 -1.65
C THR A 49 2.32 -2.01 -2.90
N GLY A 50 1.52 -0.98 -3.19
CA GLY A 50 0.77 -0.82 -4.44
C GLY A 50 1.67 -0.52 -5.64
N LEU A 51 2.66 0.36 -5.48
CA LEU A 51 3.60 0.75 -6.53
C LEU A 51 4.49 -0.42 -6.97
N VAL A 52 5.15 -1.08 -6.01
CA VAL A 52 5.91 -2.31 -6.25
C VAL A 52 4.96 -3.44 -6.70
N GLY A 53 3.74 -3.42 -6.15
CA GLY A 53 2.68 -4.44 -6.25
C GLY A 53 3.18 -5.82 -5.90
N PHE A 54 3.87 -5.82 -4.77
CA PHE A 54 4.18 -6.97 -3.96
C PHE A 54 3.59 -6.70 -2.57
N CYS A 55 2.74 -7.60 -2.11
CA CYS A 55 2.14 -7.56 -0.79
C CYS A 55 2.70 -8.76 0.00
N PRO A 56 3.54 -8.56 1.04
CA PRO A 56 4.19 -9.65 1.76
C PRO A 56 3.16 -10.56 2.44
N MET A 57 2.10 -9.98 3.02
CA MET A 57 1.00 -10.74 3.62
C MET A 57 0.29 -11.63 2.61
N CYS A 58 0.05 -11.10 1.40
CA CYS A 58 -0.55 -11.83 0.30
C CYS A 58 0.40 -12.95 -0.21
N ALA A 59 1.72 -12.74 -0.12
CA ALA A 59 2.72 -13.71 -0.56
C ALA A 59 2.89 -14.86 0.45
N MET A 60 2.77 -14.58 1.76
CA MET A 60 2.76 -15.60 2.81
C MET A 60 1.58 -16.58 2.67
N VAL A 61 0.45 -16.14 2.12
CA VAL A 61 -0.72 -16.98 1.81
C VAL A 61 -0.56 -17.72 0.46
N GLY A 62 0.57 -17.56 -0.23
CA GLY A 62 0.86 -18.27 -1.48
C GLY A 62 0.15 -17.72 -2.71
N ARG A 63 -0.45 -16.51 -2.63
CA ARG A 63 -1.15 -15.90 -3.76
C ARG A 63 -0.17 -15.55 -4.88
N LYS A 64 -0.52 -15.97 -6.11
CA LYS A 64 0.23 -15.68 -7.34
C LYS A 64 -0.71 -15.01 -8.34
N LEU A 65 -0.19 -14.04 -9.07
CA LEU A 65 -0.93 -13.40 -10.15
C LEU A 65 -0.82 -14.27 -11.40
N ASP A 66 -1.95 -14.66 -11.98
CA ASP A 66 -1.98 -15.33 -13.26
C ASP A 66 -1.51 -14.38 -14.37
N LYS A 67 -0.76 -14.88 -15.36
CA LYS A 67 -0.12 -14.06 -16.40
C LYS A 67 -1.11 -13.36 -17.34
N GLY A 68 -2.43 -13.55 -17.18
CA GLY A 68 -3.46 -12.97 -18.01
C GLY A 68 -3.93 -11.54 -17.70
N ARG A 69 -3.62 -10.93 -16.54
CA ARG A 69 -4.09 -9.56 -16.18
C ARG A 69 -3.12 -8.73 -15.31
#